data_AF-A0A920RYV5-F1
#
_entry.id   AF-A0A920RYV5-F1
#
_cell.length_a   1.000
_cell.length_b   1.000
_cell.length_c   1.000
_cell.angle_alpha   90.00
_cell.angle_beta   90.00
_cell.angle_gamma   90.00
#
_symmetry.space_group_name_H-M   'P 1'
#
loop_
_entity.id
_entity.type
_entity.pdbx_description
1 polymer ?
#
loop_
_entity_poly.entity_id
_entity_poly.type
_entity_poly.pdbx_seq_one_letter_code
_entity_poly.pdbx_strand_id
1 'polypeptide(L)'
;MEEEYSVALVQGGVAQEKKWLRSEFLKTLDLYRDTLTELENTNIVIWPEVSIPAISANVESYLKELEIILKQKNIDLLLLGINTRDQNGKVYNSVISLGNDQITYNKRHLVPFGEYFPVPDSIRSWMREMRLPSNDIAKGSNSQAMPKIDDIFLSISICYEDIFGSEIIDFQPKLLMYW
;
A
#
# COMPACT_ATOMS: atom_id res chain seq x y z
N MET A 1 -29.15 -13.00 4.51
CA MET A 1 -28.12 -13.81 5.18
C MET A 1 -26.93 -12.87 5.30
N GLU A 2 -26.42 -12.62 6.50
CA GLU A 2 -25.17 -11.86 6.64
C GLU A 2 -24.06 -12.71 6.01
N GLU A 3 -23.39 -12.18 5.00
CA GLU A 3 -22.17 -12.78 4.47
C GLU A 3 -21.04 -12.44 5.44
N GLU A 4 -20.44 -13.47 6.05
CA GLU A 4 -19.29 -13.33 6.93
C GLU A 4 -18.01 -13.45 6.09
N TYR A 5 -17.15 -12.43 6.13
CA TYR A 5 -15.83 -12.47 5.50
C TYR A 5 -14.75 -12.74 6.55
N SER A 6 -13.91 -13.73 6.28
CA SER A 6 -12.72 -14.00 7.08
C SER A 6 -11.56 -13.12 6.62
N VAL A 7 -10.99 -12.34 7.54
CA VAL A 7 -9.93 -11.36 7.27
C VAL A 7 -8.68 -11.68 8.07
N ALA A 8 -7.53 -11.80 7.40
CA ALA A 8 -6.23 -11.96 8.02
C ALA A 8 -5.41 -10.66 7.93
N LEU A 9 -4.95 -10.16 9.08
CA LEU A 9 -4.00 -9.05 9.18
C LEU A 9 -2.61 -9.62 9.45
N VAL A 10 -1.69 -9.46 8.50
CA VAL A 10 -0.32 -9.98 8.64
C VAL A 10 0.58 -8.92 9.24
N GLN A 11 1.36 -9.29 10.24
CA GLN A 11 2.39 -8.42 10.82
C GLN A 11 3.76 -9.03 10.58
N GLY A 12 4.50 -8.52 9.59
CA GLY A 12 5.80 -9.09 9.21
C GLY A 12 6.91 -8.94 10.25
N GLY A 13 6.77 -8.04 11.24
CA GLY A 13 7.75 -7.90 12.33
C GLY A 13 9.18 -7.53 11.88
N VAL A 14 9.36 -7.05 10.65
CA VAL A 14 10.66 -6.68 10.10
C VAL A 14 11.12 -5.37 10.75
N ALA A 15 12.24 -5.44 11.48
CA ALA A 15 12.82 -4.26 12.13
C ALA A 15 13.17 -3.16 11.11
N GLN A 16 12.92 -1.89 11.47
CA GLN A 16 13.01 -0.76 10.54
C GLN A 16 14.41 -0.61 9.95
N GLU A 17 15.45 -0.86 10.74
CA GLU A 17 16.86 -0.81 10.33
C GLU A 17 17.25 -1.91 9.33
N LYS A 18 16.46 -3.00 9.25
CA LYS A 18 16.68 -4.13 8.35
C LYS A 18 15.85 -4.03 7.06
N LYS A 19 14.73 -3.30 7.09
CA LYS A 19 13.73 -3.22 6.01
C LYS A 19 14.31 -2.83 4.64
N TRP A 20 15.36 -2.01 4.63
CA TRP A 20 15.98 -1.51 3.39
C TRP A 20 17.33 -2.18 3.07
N LEU A 21 17.75 -3.17 3.86
CA LEU A 21 18.99 -3.91 3.61
C LEU A 21 18.79 -4.88 2.44
N ARG A 22 19.66 -4.79 1.43
CA ARG A 22 19.63 -5.68 0.27
C ARG A 22 19.72 -7.17 0.66
N SER A 23 20.44 -7.50 1.72
CA SER A 23 20.57 -8.87 2.24
C SER A 23 19.28 -9.43 2.84
N GLU A 24 18.35 -8.57 3.27
CA GLU A 24 17.08 -8.94 3.88
C GLU A 24 15.92 -8.93 2.87
N PHE A 25 16.16 -8.42 1.67
CA PHE A 25 15.14 -8.26 0.63
C PHE A 25 14.44 -9.57 0.29
N LEU A 26 15.20 -10.59 -0.13
CA LEU A 26 14.62 -11.90 -0.49
C LEU A 26 13.93 -12.56 0.70
N LYS A 27 14.53 -12.49 1.89
CA LYS A 27 13.92 -13.02 3.12
C LYS A 27 12.58 -12.35 3.44
N THR A 28 12.46 -11.05 3.17
CA THR A 28 11.22 -10.30 3.38
C THR A 28 10.16 -10.76 2.38
N LEU A 29 10.52 -10.97 1.11
CA LEU A 29 9.61 -11.52 0.11
C LEU A 29 9.15 -12.93 0.46
N ASP A 30 10.08 -13.80 0.88
CA ASP A 30 9.76 -15.16 1.31
C ASP A 30 8.84 -15.16 2.52
N LEU A 31 9.16 -14.38 3.56
CA LEU A 31 8.34 -14.24 4.77
C LEU A 31 6.87 -13.90 4.44
N TYR A 32 6.65 -12.87 3.63
CA TYR A 32 5.30 -12.45 3.29
C TYR A 32 4.60 -13.48 2.40
N ARG A 33 5.29 -14.07 1.42
CA ARG A 33 4.72 -15.14 0.59
C ARG A 33 4.27 -16.32 1.45
N ASP A 34 5.11 -16.76 2.38
CA ASP A 34 4.86 -17.92 3.22
C ASP A 34 3.64 -17.69 4.11
N THR A 35 3.37 -16.45 4.55
CA THR A 35 2.13 -16.12 5.29
C THR A 35 0.85 -16.44 4.52
N LEU A 36 0.83 -16.32 3.18
CA LEU A 36 -0.34 -16.72 2.38
C LEU A 36 -0.49 -18.24 2.33
N THR A 37 0.63 -18.96 2.34
CA THR A 37 0.62 -20.42 2.25
C THR A 37 0.15 -21.09 3.53
N GLU A 38 0.24 -20.40 4.66
CA GLU A 38 -0.19 -20.89 5.98
C GLU A 38 -1.67 -20.61 6.28
N LEU A 39 -2.32 -19.71 5.52
CA LEU A 39 -3.72 -19.36 5.72
C LEU A 39 -4.67 -20.45 5.20
N GLU A 40 -5.78 -20.61 5.93
CA GLU A 40 -6.93 -21.44 5.59
C GLU A 40 -8.22 -20.64 5.82
N ASN A 41 -9.26 -20.90 5.02
CA ASN A 41 -10.59 -20.29 5.15
C ASN A 41 -10.54 -18.75 5.31
N THR A 42 -9.74 -18.07 4.49
CA THR A 42 -9.55 -16.62 4.54
C THR A 42 -9.94 -15.99 3.21
N ASN A 43 -10.80 -14.98 3.25
CA ASN A 43 -11.24 -14.27 2.04
C ASN A 43 -10.33 -13.09 1.72
N ILE A 44 -9.95 -12.31 2.74
CA ILE A 44 -9.19 -11.08 2.59
C ILE A 44 -7.90 -11.16 3.41
N VAL A 45 -6.79 -10.81 2.79
CA VAL A 45 -5.49 -10.68 3.47
C VAL A 45 -5.02 -9.24 3.36
N ILE A 46 -4.53 -8.68 4.47
CA ILE A 46 -3.99 -7.33 4.52
C ILE A 46 -2.55 -7.39 5.04
N TRP A 47 -1.63 -6.90 4.24
CA TRP A 47 -0.23 -6.67 4.60
C TRP A 47 -0.01 -5.20 4.97
N PRO A 48 0.99 -4.91 5.83
CA PRO A 48 1.20 -3.57 6.35
C PRO A 48 1.83 -2.64 5.29
N GLU A 49 1.97 -1.36 5.67
CA GLU A 49 2.58 -0.32 4.85
C GLU A 49 4.03 -0.67 4.45
N VAL A 50 4.31 -0.54 3.14
CA VAL A 50 5.61 -0.87 2.53
C VAL A 50 6.08 -2.26 2.98
N SER A 51 5.21 -3.27 2.89
CA SER A 51 5.54 -4.67 3.20
C SER A 51 6.63 -5.20 2.25
N ILE A 52 6.59 -4.76 1.00
CA ILE A 52 7.62 -5.04 0.00
C ILE A 52 8.50 -3.78 -0.16
N PRO A 53 9.77 -3.80 0.27
CA PRO A 53 10.67 -2.64 0.17
C PRO A 53 11.27 -2.50 -1.25
N ALA A 54 10.39 -2.45 -2.25
CA ALA A 54 10.72 -2.24 -3.66
C ALA A 54 9.64 -1.39 -4.35
N ILE A 55 9.93 -0.99 -5.59
CA ILE A 55 8.92 -0.44 -6.49
C ILE A 55 8.21 -1.60 -7.16
N SER A 56 6.87 -1.57 -7.27
CA SER A 56 6.05 -2.64 -7.83
C SER A 56 6.55 -3.15 -9.19
N ALA A 57 6.95 -2.24 -10.10
CA ALA A 57 7.51 -2.57 -11.41
C ALA A 57 8.80 -3.41 -11.34
N ASN A 58 9.55 -3.37 -10.23
CA ASN A 58 10.77 -4.14 -10.05
C ASN A 58 10.51 -5.56 -9.50
N VAL A 59 9.28 -5.86 -9.09
CA VAL A 59 8.88 -7.13 -8.46
C VAL A 59 7.65 -7.77 -9.13
N GLU A 60 7.37 -7.41 -10.39
CA GLU A 60 6.20 -7.92 -11.12
C GLU A 60 6.11 -9.46 -11.15
N SER A 61 7.24 -10.15 -11.27
CA SER A 61 7.28 -11.61 -11.26
C SER A 61 6.82 -12.19 -9.92
N TYR A 62 7.21 -11.54 -8.82
CA TYR A 62 6.79 -11.93 -7.47
C TYR A 62 5.31 -11.63 -7.26
N LEU A 63 4.80 -10.47 -7.69
CA LEU A 63 3.37 -10.16 -7.61
C LEU A 63 2.51 -11.18 -8.40
N LYS A 64 2.98 -11.61 -9.57
CA LYS A 64 2.32 -12.68 -10.35
C LYS A 64 2.34 -14.03 -9.63
N GLU A 65 3.42 -14.35 -8.93
CA GLU A 65 3.50 -15.54 -8.08
C GLU A 65 2.47 -15.48 -6.94
N LEU A 66 2.31 -14.32 -6.29
CA LEU A 66 1.28 -14.12 -5.27
C LEU A 66 -0.12 -14.35 -5.84
N GLU A 67 -0.45 -13.83 -7.03
CA GLU A 67 -1.75 -14.08 -7.66
C GLU A 67 -2.05 -15.56 -7.90
N ILE A 68 -1.03 -16.35 -8.22
CA ILE A 68 -1.18 -17.81 -8.36
C ILE A 68 -1.51 -18.43 -7.00
N ILE A 69 -0.82 -18.02 -5.94
CA ILE A 69 -1.06 -18.51 -4.57
C ILE A 69 -2.46 -18.13 -4.10
N LEU A 70 -2.91 -16.89 -4.32
CA LEU A 70 -4.25 -16.43 -3.94
C LEU A 70 -5.34 -17.32 -4.57
N LYS A 71 -5.21 -17.63 -5.87
CA LYS A 71 -6.11 -18.56 -6.57
C LYS A 71 -6.08 -19.97 -6.00
N GLN A 72 -4.90 -20.49 -5.68
CA GLN A 72 -4.77 -21.83 -5.09
C GLN A 72 -5.38 -21.93 -3.69
N LYS A 73 -5.34 -20.82 -2.93
CA LYS A 73 -5.85 -20.72 -1.57
C LYS A 73 -7.30 -20.26 -1.48
N ASN A 74 -7.94 -19.93 -2.61
CA ASN A 74 -9.25 -19.29 -2.67
C ASN A 74 -9.33 -18.02 -1.80
N ILE A 75 -8.26 -17.22 -1.83
CA ILE A 75 -8.23 -15.89 -1.22
C ILE A 75 -8.71 -14.90 -2.28
N ASP A 76 -9.79 -14.19 -2.00
CA ASP A 76 -10.44 -13.27 -2.93
C ASP A 76 -9.66 -11.97 -3.13
N LEU A 77 -9.04 -11.47 -2.07
CA LEU A 77 -8.37 -10.17 -2.10
C LEU A 77 -7.13 -10.13 -1.19
N LEU A 78 -6.02 -9.64 -1.74
CA LEU A 78 -4.83 -9.27 -0.97
C LEU A 78 -4.57 -7.78 -1.13
N LEU A 79 -4.56 -7.04 -0.02
CA LEU A 79 -4.13 -5.64 0.05
C LEU A 79 -2.71 -5.58 0.58
N LEU A 80 -1.78 -4.96 -0.15
CA LEU A 80 -0.39 -4.84 0.30
C LEU A 80 0.21 -3.45 0.06
N GLY A 81 0.96 -2.97 1.05
CA GLY A 81 1.70 -1.73 0.96
C GLY A 81 2.98 -1.87 0.12
N ILE A 82 3.14 -1.06 -0.92
CA ILE A 82 4.32 -1.04 -1.80
C ILE A 82 4.50 0.34 -2.42
N ASN A 83 5.72 0.67 -2.85
CA ASN A 83 5.93 1.87 -3.65
C ASN A 83 5.50 1.61 -5.10
N THR A 84 4.68 2.48 -5.69
CA THR A 84 4.39 2.45 -7.13
C THR A 84 5.08 3.61 -7.85
N ARG A 85 5.14 3.53 -9.18
CA ARG A 85 5.71 4.58 -10.03
C ARG A 85 4.80 4.85 -11.21
N ASP A 86 4.47 6.11 -11.46
CA ASP A 86 3.71 6.50 -12.65
C ASP A 86 4.59 6.65 -13.91
N GLN A 87 3.94 6.85 -15.05
CA GLN A 87 4.60 7.08 -16.35
C GLN A 87 5.51 8.32 -16.40
N ASN A 88 5.33 9.28 -15.50
CA ASN A 88 6.17 10.47 -15.38
C ASN A 88 7.35 10.25 -14.42
N GLY A 89 7.49 9.04 -13.87
CA GLY A 89 8.55 8.68 -12.94
C GLY A 89 8.31 9.10 -11.49
N LYS A 90 7.13 9.63 -11.16
CA LYS A 90 6.78 9.97 -9.76
C LYS A 90 6.56 8.68 -8.98
N VAL A 91 7.11 8.62 -7.77
CA VAL A 91 6.99 7.47 -6.86
C VAL A 91 5.95 7.78 -5.80
N TYR A 92 5.07 6.82 -5.51
CA TYR A 92 3.98 6.97 -4.54
C TYR A 92 4.07 5.88 -3.48
N ASN A 93 3.82 6.23 -2.23
CA ASN A 93 3.52 5.27 -1.18
C ASN A 93 2.09 4.76 -1.40
N SER A 94 1.94 3.47 -1.65
CA SER A 94 0.70 2.93 -2.19
C SER A 94 0.25 1.67 -1.46
N VAL A 95 -1.05 1.40 -1.51
CA VAL A 95 -1.61 0.07 -1.33
C VAL A 95 -2.08 -0.41 -2.70
N ILE A 96 -1.66 -1.61 -3.08
CA ILE A 96 -2.21 -2.29 -4.27
C ILE A 96 -3.08 -3.46 -3.82
N SER A 97 -4.10 -3.78 -4.62
CA SER A 97 -4.89 -5.00 -4.46
C SER A 97 -4.55 -6.03 -5.53
N LEU A 98 -4.47 -7.30 -5.11
CA LEU A 98 -4.35 -8.47 -5.97
C LEU A 98 -5.54 -9.40 -5.71
N GLY A 99 -5.90 -10.24 -6.70
CA GLY A 99 -7.04 -11.16 -6.60
C GLY A 99 -8.19 -10.75 -7.51
N ASN A 100 -9.41 -10.75 -6.98
CA ASN A 100 -10.65 -10.51 -7.73
C ASN A 100 -10.81 -9.05 -8.20
N ASP A 101 -10.13 -8.11 -7.54
CA ASP A 101 -10.11 -6.70 -7.92
C ASP A 101 -8.69 -6.14 -7.86
N GLN A 102 -8.28 -5.41 -8.89
CA GLN A 102 -6.93 -4.87 -9.06
C GLN A 102 -6.96 -3.35 -9.10
N ILE A 103 -6.69 -2.74 -7.94
CA ILE A 103 -6.74 -1.31 -7.71
C ILE A 103 -5.42 -0.87 -7.09
N THR A 104 -5.02 0.37 -7.38
CA THR A 104 -3.92 1.05 -6.69
C THR A 104 -4.46 2.29 -6.01
N TYR A 105 -4.26 2.36 -4.70
CA TYR A 105 -4.49 3.56 -3.91
C TYR A 105 -3.14 4.20 -3.55
N ASN A 106 -2.96 5.47 -3.89
CA ASN A 106 -1.78 6.26 -3.56
C ASN A 106 -2.09 7.17 -2.37
N LYS A 107 -1.18 7.23 -1.40
CA LYS A 107 -1.29 8.07 -0.20
C LYS A 107 -1.53 9.55 -0.57
N ARG A 108 -2.62 10.12 -0.07
CA ARG A 108 -3.07 11.51 -0.23
C ARG A 108 -2.41 12.44 0.78
N HIS A 109 -2.25 12.02 2.04
CA HIS A 109 -1.68 12.86 3.09
C HIS A 109 -0.27 12.42 3.43
N LEU A 110 0.72 13.21 2.97
CA LEU A 110 2.13 12.92 3.17
C LEU A 110 2.64 13.50 4.50
N VAL A 111 3.57 12.80 5.13
CA VAL A 111 4.25 13.26 6.36
C VAL A 111 5.36 14.26 6.01
N PRO A 112 5.30 15.51 6.50
CA PRO A 112 6.36 16.49 6.29
C PRO A 112 7.70 16.00 6.85
N PHE A 113 8.79 16.25 6.11
CA PHE A 113 10.17 15.86 6.41
C PHE A 113 10.45 14.34 6.43
N GLY A 114 9.42 13.50 6.43
CA GLY A 114 9.52 12.05 6.27
C GLY A 114 9.36 11.61 4.80
N GLU A 115 8.30 12.09 4.14
CA GLU A 115 7.94 11.69 2.78
C GLU A 115 8.16 12.81 1.75
N TYR A 116 8.19 14.07 2.20
CA TYR A 116 8.52 15.22 1.35
C TYR A 116 9.15 16.35 2.16
N PHE A 117 9.89 17.24 1.49
CA PHE A 117 10.53 18.39 2.14
C PHE A 117 9.81 19.71 1.80
N PRO A 118 9.07 20.31 2.74
CA PRO A 118 8.33 21.58 2.55
C PRO A 118 9.26 22.80 2.66
N VAL A 119 10.31 22.86 1.83
CA VAL A 119 11.31 23.93 1.82
C VAL A 119 11.40 24.59 0.44
N PRO A 120 11.80 25.86 0.34
CA PRO A 120 12.03 26.52 -0.94
C PRO A 120 13.03 25.77 -1.83
N ASP A 121 12.92 25.95 -3.14
CA ASP A 121 13.79 25.28 -4.14
C ASP A 121 15.28 25.57 -3.95
N SER A 122 15.61 26.74 -3.38
CA SER A 122 16.98 27.11 -3.02
C SER A 122 17.55 26.19 -1.93
N ILE A 123 16.76 25.93 -0.88
CA ILE A 123 17.14 25.01 0.20
C ILE A 123 17.20 23.57 -0.34
N ARG A 124 16.23 23.17 -1.17
CA ARG A 124 16.24 21.85 -1.81
C ARG A 124 17.48 21.63 -2.68
N SER A 125 17.91 22.65 -3.42
CA SER A 125 19.12 22.58 -4.24
C SER A 125 20.39 22.48 -3.39
N TRP A 126 20.45 23.24 -2.29
CA TRP A 126 21.53 23.10 -1.30
C TRP A 126 21.57 21.71 -0.67
N MET A 127 20.42 21.14 -0.29
CA MET A 127 20.33 19.78 0.24
C MET A 127 20.90 18.74 -0.74
N ARG A 128 20.56 18.86 -2.03
CA ARG A 128 21.08 17.99 -3.09
C ARG A 128 22.60 18.11 -3.23
N GLU A 129 23.15 19.32 -3.16
CA GLU A 129 24.61 19.56 -3.19
C GLU A 129 25.30 18.90 -2.00
N MET A 130 24.69 19.00 -0.81
CA MET A 130 25.16 18.38 0.41
C MET A 130 24.90 16.87 0.50
N ARG A 131 24.34 16.26 -0.56
CA ARG A 131 23.93 14.83 -0.62
C ARG A 131 22.97 14.43 0.50
N LEU A 132 22.16 15.38 0.97
CA LEU A 132 21.07 15.12 1.91
C LEU A 132 19.87 14.55 1.15
N PRO A 133 18.99 13.76 1.81
CA PRO A 133 17.76 13.28 1.20
C PRO A 133 16.93 14.44 0.65
N SER A 134 16.65 14.41 -0.66
CA SER A 134 15.95 15.51 -1.35
C SER A 134 14.90 15.00 -2.35
N ASN A 135 14.60 13.70 -2.32
CA ASN A 135 13.58 13.12 -3.20
C ASN A 135 12.28 13.00 -2.41
N ASP A 136 11.19 13.44 -3.03
CA ASP A 136 9.86 13.32 -2.44
C ASP A 136 9.13 12.08 -2.96
N ILE A 137 8.27 11.55 -2.11
CA ILE A 137 7.13 10.76 -2.54
C ILE A 137 6.06 11.72 -3.04
N ALA A 138 5.40 11.37 -4.14
CA ALA A 138 4.32 12.15 -4.72
C ALA A 138 3.00 11.88 -3.98
N LYS A 139 2.16 12.92 -3.91
CA LYS A 139 0.82 12.89 -3.32
C LYS A 139 -0.18 12.28 -4.30
N GLY A 140 -1.00 11.34 -3.80
CA GLY A 140 -2.13 10.74 -4.50
C GLY A 140 -3.29 11.69 -4.76
N SER A 141 -4.15 11.32 -5.70
CA SER A 141 -5.38 12.07 -6.05
C SER A 141 -6.40 12.02 -4.91
N ASN A 142 -7.24 13.05 -4.77
CA ASN A 142 -8.37 13.03 -3.84
C ASN A 142 -9.47 12.06 -4.28
N SER A 143 -9.60 11.82 -5.59
CA SER A 143 -10.53 10.84 -6.15
C SER A 143 -9.74 9.64 -6.64
N GLN A 144 -9.89 8.51 -5.96
CA GLN A 144 -9.23 7.24 -6.29
C GLN A 144 -10.26 6.12 -6.19
N ALA A 145 -10.07 5.07 -6.99
CA ALA A 145 -10.89 3.87 -6.87
C ALA A 145 -10.58 3.15 -5.55
N MET A 146 -11.58 2.48 -5.01
CA MET A 146 -11.44 1.59 -3.86
C MET A 146 -11.53 0.14 -4.32
N PRO A 147 -10.72 -0.75 -3.73
CA PRO A 147 -10.93 -2.16 -3.93
C PRO A 147 -12.27 -2.58 -3.34
N LYS A 148 -12.88 -3.60 -3.95
CA LYS A 148 -14.11 -4.19 -3.44
C LYS A 148 -14.04 -5.71 -3.39
N ILE A 149 -14.84 -6.28 -2.51
CA ILE A 149 -15.18 -7.69 -2.49
C ILE A 149 -16.70 -7.79 -2.58
N ASP A 150 -17.18 -8.49 -3.60
CA ASP A 150 -18.61 -8.50 -3.99
C ASP A 150 -19.20 -7.07 -4.08
N ASP A 151 -20.12 -6.72 -3.19
CA ASP A 151 -20.76 -5.39 -3.11
C ASP A 151 -20.18 -4.51 -1.98
N ILE A 152 -19.14 -4.96 -1.28
CA ILE A 152 -18.48 -4.24 -0.18
C ILE A 152 -17.26 -3.48 -0.70
N PHE A 153 -17.29 -2.16 -0.58
CA PHE A 153 -16.15 -1.29 -0.84
C PHE A 153 -15.26 -1.16 0.40
N LEU A 154 -13.95 -1.23 0.20
CA LEU A 154 -12.95 -1.10 1.25
C LEU A 154 -12.26 0.26 1.14
N SER A 155 -12.51 1.15 2.10
CA SER A 155 -11.81 2.43 2.20
C SER A 155 -10.39 2.21 2.71
N ILE A 156 -9.41 2.84 2.04
CA ILE A 156 -7.99 2.74 2.40
C ILE A 156 -7.52 4.04 3.06
N SER A 157 -6.78 3.90 4.15
CA SER A 157 -6.06 4.98 4.82
C SER A 157 -4.67 4.47 5.19
N ILE A 158 -3.61 5.18 4.81
CA ILE A 158 -2.23 4.78 5.05
C ILE A 158 -1.63 5.60 6.18
N CYS A 159 -1.35 4.94 7.32
CA CYS A 159 -0.54 5.47 8.43
C CYS A 159 -1.09 6.81 8.95
N TYR A 160 -0.39 7.91 8.70
CA TYR A 160 -0.74 9.25 9.17
C TYR A 160 -2.09 9.76 8.63
N GLU A 161 -2.65 9.15 7.59
CA GLU A 161 -3.97 9.52 7.03
C GLU A 161 -5.13 9.28 8.01
N ASP A 162 -4.99 8.34 8.95
CA ASP A 162 -6.06 7.92 9.85
C ASP A 162 -6.57 9.04 10.77
N ILE A 163 -5.73 10.04 11.05
CA ILE A 163 -6.14 11.18 11.88
C ILE A 163 -6.97 12.23 11.10
N PHE A 164 -7.08 12.11 9.77
CA PHE A 164 -7.80 13.03 8.89
C PHE A 164 -9.16 12.46 8.48
N GLY A 165 -10.07 12.31 9.44
CA GLY A 165 -11.39 11.70 9.22
C GLY A 165 -12.20 12.32 8.06
N SER A 166 -12.02 13.62 7.77
CA SER A 166 -12.66 14.27 6.62
C SER A 166 -12.24 13.69 5.27
N GLU A 167 -10.98 13.24 5.14
CA GLU A 167 -10.48 12.63 3.89
C GLU A 167 -11.01 11.19 3.73
N ILE A 168 -11.30 10.50 4.83
CA ILE A 168 -11.89 9.15 4.83
C ILE A 168 -13.37 9.21 4.41
N ILE A 169 -14.10 10.26 4.81
CA ILE A 169 -15.51 10.46 4.43
C ILE A 169 -15.69 10.60 2.91
N ASP A 170 -14.71 11.12 2.18
CA ASP A 170 -14.76 11.24 0.72
C ASP A 170 -15.01 9.89 0.01
N PHE A 171 -14.68 8.79 0.67
CA PHE A 171 -14.83 7.42 0.17
C PHE A 171 -16.20 6.79 0.49
N GLN A 172 -17.06 7.46 1.26
CA GLN A 172 -18.39 6.93 1.52
C GLN A 172 -19.27 7.05 0.26
N PRO A 173 -20.12 6.02 -0.03
CA PRO A 173 -21.20 6.19 -0.98
C PRO A 173 -22.00 7.44 -0.61
N LYS A 174 -22.38 8.28 -1.58
CA LYS A 174 -23.08 9.58 -1.41
C LYS A 174 -24.51 9.48 -0.80
N LEU A 175 -24.73 8.62 0.19
CA LEU A 175 -26.03 8.35 0.80
C LEU A 175 -26.31 9.15 2.09
N LEU A 176 -25.40 10.00 2.56
CA LEU A 176 -25.58 10.75 3.82
C LEU A 176 -25.68 12.28 3.69
N MET A 177 -25.88 12.84 2.50
CA MET A 177 -25.97 14.30 2.29
C MET A 177 -27.40 14.86 2.09
N TYR A 178 -28.44 14.16 2.57
CA TYR A 178 -29.83 14.63 2.50
C TYR A 178 -30.59 14.46 3.83
N TRP A 179 -30.07 15.05 4.91
CA TRP A 179 -30.86 15.37 6.10
C TRP A 179 -30.46 16.74 6.64
#